data_AF-A0A6I2IH22-F1
#
_entry.id   AF-A0A6I2IH22-F1
#
_cell.length_a   1.000
_cell.length_b   1.000
_cell.length_c   1.000
_cell.angle_alpha   90.00
_cell.angle_beta   90.00
_cell.angle_gamma   90.00
#
_symmetry.space_group_name_H-M   'P 1'
#
loop_
_entity.id
_entity.type
_entity.pdbx_description
1 polymer ?
#
loop_
_entity_poly.entity_id
_entity_poly.type
_entity_poly.pdbx_seq_one_letter_code
_entity_poly.pdbx_strand_id
1 'polypeptide(L)'
;MSKNSNIRLIKIIADLAIFLEFTSEEQLDADIAVEMMEHMAAELQLLDAEDRQNIVRDFLVISAEYTGDKSEFVKELQESFGLI
;
A
#
# COMPACT_ATOMS: atom_id res chain seq x y z
N MET A 1 17.38 -9.12 -1.86
CA MET A 1 16.27 -10.09 -1.71
C MET A 1 15.88 -10.62 -3.09
N SER A 2 15.26 -11.81 -3.19
CA SER A 2 14.75 -12.27 -4.50
C SER A 2 13.54 -11.41 -4.90
N LYS A 3 13.47 -11.01 -6.18
CA LYS A 3 12.41 -10.11 -6.71
C LYS A 3 10.98 -10.61 -6.40
N ASN A 4 10.79 -11.93 -6.33
CA ASN A 4 9.50 -12.54 -5.97
C ASN A 4 9.12 -12.37 -4.49
N SER A 5 10.09 -12.30 -3.58
CA SER A 5 9.82 -12.07 -2.15
C SER A 5 9.36 -10.63 -1.90
N ASN A 6 9.92 -9.66 -2.62
CA ASN A 6 9.51 -8.25 -2.51
C ASN A 6 8.07 -8.05 -2.99
N ILE A 7 7.70 -8.59 -4.15
CA ILE A 7 6.32 -8.50 -4.66
C ILE A 7 5.29 -9.04 -3.66
N ARG A 8 5.62 -10.14 -2.95
CA ARG A 8 4.71 -10.70 -1.92
C ARG A 8 4.56 -9.78 -0.71
N LEU A 9 5.62 -9.09 -0.29
CA LEU A 9 5.53 -8.11 0.79
C LEU A 9 4.68 -6.90 0.38
N ILE A 10 4.87 -6.40 -0.84
CA ILE A 10 4.08 -5.28 -1.37
C ILE A 10 2.61 -5.66 -1.51
N LYS A 11 2.32 -6.91 -1.91
CA LYS A 11 0.96 -7.43 -1.91
C LYS A 11 0.33 -7.43 -0.51
N ILE A 12 1.06 -7.86 0.52
CA ILE A 12 0.56 -7.83 1.91
C ILE A 12 0.24 -6.40 2.33
N ILE A 13 1.10 -5.44 2.00
CA ILE A 13 0.89 -4.02 2.30
C ILE A 13 -0.36 -3.49 1.58
N ALA A 14 -0.53 -3.81 0.30
CA ALA A 14 -1.72 -3.41 -0.46
C ALA A 14 -3.00 -4.07 0.06
N ASP A 15 -2.96 -5.36 0.40
CA ASP A 15 -4.10 -6.07 0.97
C ASP A 15 -4.52 -5.45 2.32
N LEU A 16 -3.55 -5.07 3.16
CA LEU A 16 -3.80 -4.34 4.41
C LEU A 16 -4.37 -2.95 4.16
N ALA A 17 -3.80 -2.17 3.23
CA ALA A 17 -4.32 -0.84 2.91
C ALA A 17 -5.76 -0.92 2.37
N ILE A 18 -6.06 -1.91 1.52
CA ILE A 18 -7.43 -2.17 1.05
C ILE A 18 -8.35 -2.52 2.23
N PHE A 19 -7.88 -3.33 3.17
CA PHE A 19 -8.66 -3.66 4.35
C PHE A 19 -8.97 -2.41 5.19
N LEU A 20 -8.00 -1.53 5.40
CA LEU A 20 -8.18 -0.30 6.16
C LEU A 20 -9.15 0.67 5.47
N GLU A 21 -9.04 0.84 4.15
CA GLU A 21 -9.86 1.77 3.37
C GLU A 21 -11.28 1.27 3.11
N PHE A 22 -11.44 -0.02 2.76
CA PHE A 22 -12.71 -0.55 2.27
C PHE A 22 -13.54 -1.32 3.33
N THR A 23 -13.07 -1.38 4.58
CA THR A 23 -13.88 -1.93 5.68
C THR A 23 -14.83 -0.86 6.18
N SER A 24 -16.10 -1.21 6.35
CA SER A 24 -17.12 -0.25 6.82
C SER A 24 -16.85 0.23 8.24
N GLU A 25 -17.25 1.47 8.52
CA GLU A 25 -17.16 2.10 9.86
C GLU A 25 -17.86 1.30 10.99
N GLU A 26 -18.83 0.45 10.64
CA GLU A 26 -19.49 -0.45 11.62
C GLU A 26 -18.56 -1.56 12.14
N GLN A 27 -17.47 -1.86 11.42
CA GLN A 27 -16.55 -2.96 11.72
C GLN A 27 -15.15 -2.48 12.10
N LEU A 28 -14.72 -1.34 11.56
CA LEU A 28 -13.43 -0.73 11.81
C LEU A 28 -13.61 0.78 11.97
N ASP A 29 -13.09 1.32 13.06
CA ASP A 29 -13.08 2.76 13.29
C ASP A 29 -12.22 3.46 12.22
N ALA A 30 -12.81 4.42 11.51
CA ALA A 30 -12.14 5.10 10.39
C ALA A 30 -10.94 5.93 10.85
N ASP A 31 -11.00 6.55 12.02
CA ASP A 31 -9.88 7.36 12.54
C ASP A 31 -8.68 6.45 12.85
N ILE A 32 -8.94 5.28 13.44
CA ILE A 32 -7.91 4.26 13.70
C ILE A 32 -7.36 3.67 12.40
N ALA A 33 -8.21 3.47 11.40
CA ALA A 33 -7.78 2.98 10.08
C ALA A 33 -6.83 3.96 9.39
N VAL A 34 -7.16 5.25 9.42
CA VAL A 34 -6.31 6.33 8.90
C VAL A 34 -4.99 6.41 9.67
N GLU A 35 -5.02 6.37 11.01
CA GLU A 35 -3.79 6.39 11.84
C GLU A 35 -2.84 5.24 11.46
N MET A 36 -3.37 4.04 11.21
CA MET A 36 -2.56 2.91 10.77
C MET A 36 -1.99 3.12 9.35
N MET A 37 -2.77 3.68 8.42
CA MET A 37 -2.28 4.01 7.08
C MET A 37 -1.16 5.06 7.13
N GLU A 38 -1.28 6.07 7.99
CA GLU A 38 -0.24 7.08 8.20
C GLU A 38 1.03 6.47 8.80
N HIS A 39 0.89 5.57 9.77
CA HIS A 39 2.02 4.84 10.34
C HIS A 39 2.75 3.98 9.30
N MET A 40 1.99 3.27 8.45
CA MET A 40 2.56 2.52 7.33
C MET A 40 3.29 3.42 6.33
N ALA A 41 2.72 4.58 5.99
CA ALA A 41 3.36 5.56 5.12
C ALA A 41 4.69 6.06 5.72
N ALA A 42 4.70 6.40 7.00
CA ALA A 42 5.89 6.89 7.70
C ALA A 42 7.04 5.87 7.64
N GLU A 43 6.76 4.59 7.91
CA GLU A 43 7.78 3.52 7.84
C GLU A 43 8.30 3.32 6.41
N LEU A 44 7.42 3.33 5.40
CA LEU A 44 7.82 3.21 3.99
C LEU A 44 8.67 4.39 3.52
N GLN A 45 8.42 5.60 4.06
CA GLN A 45 9.21 6.80 3.77
C GLN A 45 10.61 6.76 4.40
N LEU A 46 10.92 5.83 5.30
CA LEU A 46 12.27 5.66 5.86
C LEU A 46 13.18 4.81 4.96
N LEU A 47 12.62 4.16 3.93
CA LEU A 47 13.40 3.39 2.98
C LEU A 47 14.35 4.27 2.16
N ASP A 48 15.47 3.67 1.76
CA ASP A 48 16.40 4.33 0.85
C ASP A 48 15.79 4.55 -0.55
N ALA A 49 16.48 5.35 -1.36
CA ALA A 49 15.96 5.75 -2.67
C ALA A 49 15.76 4.57 -3.63
N GLU A 50 16.62 3.54 -3.56
CA GLU A 50 16.54 2.38 -4.44
C GLU A 50 15.33 1.50 -4.05
N ASP A 51 15.19 1.22 -2.76
CA ASP A 51 14.07 0.45 -2.23
C ASP A 51 12.74 1.17 -2.45
N ARG A 52 12.68 2.49 -2.23
CA ARG A 52 11.49 3.30 -2.51
C ARG A 52 11.06 3.21 -3.97
N GLN A 53 11.99 3.38 -4.92
CA GLN A 53 11.69 3.23 -6.35
C GLN A 53 11.21 1.83 -6.73
N ASN A 54 11.77 0.80 -6.09
CA ASN A 54 11.31 -0.57 -6.28
C ASN A 54 9.87 -0.75 -5.79
N ILE A 55 9.52 -0.22 -4.62
CA ILE A 55 8.17 -0.27 -4.06
C ILE A 55 7.16 0.44 -4.95
N VAL A 56 7.47 1.66 -5.39
CA VAL A 56 6.63 2.46 -6.32
C VAL A 56 6.27 1.64 -7.56
N ARG A 57 7.29 1.03 -8.20
CA ARG A 57 7.06 0.16 -9.36
C ARG A 57 6.24 -1.08 -8.99
N ASP A 58 6.54 -1.70 -7.85
CA ASP A 58 5.91 -2.96 -7.47
C ASP A 58 4.42 -2.75 -7.11
N PHE A 59 4.02 -1.61 -6.54
CA PHE A 59 2.60 -1.22 -6.38
C PHE A 59 1.86 -1.15 -7.72
N LEU A 60 2.48 -0.52 -8.73
CA LEU A 60 1.91 -0.47 -10.09
C LEU A 60 1.73 -1.88 -10.67
N VAL A 61 2.70 -2.77 -10.48
CA VAL A 61 2.63 -4.16 -10.97
C VAL A 61 1.49 -4.92 -10.30
N ILE A 62 1.40 -4.88 -8.96
CA ILE A 62 0.39 -5.64 -8.23
C ILE A 62 -1.01 -5.06 -8.37
N SER A 63 -1.14 -3.77 -8.71
CA SER A 63 -2.46 -3.14 -8.91
C SER A 63 -3.31 -3.87 -9.96
N ALA A 64 -2.67 -4.50 -10.94
CA ALA A 64 -3.32 -5.30 -11.98
C ALA A 64 -3.89 -6.64 -11.46
N GLU A 65 -3.54 -7.06 -10.24
CA GLU A 65 -4.12 -8.24 -9.59
C GLU A 65 -5.46 -7.95 -8.90
N TYR A 66 -5.82 -6.68 -8.75
CA TYR A 66 -7.09 -6.23 -8.14
C TYR A 66 -8.08 -5.78 -9.22
N THR A 67 -9.35 -5.59 -8.83
CA THR A 67 -10.43 -5.20 -9.74
C THR A 67 -11.20 -3.99 -9.21
N GLY A 68 -11.75 -3.18 -10.13
CA GLY A 68 -12.52 -1.97 -9.79
C GLY A 68 -11.71 -0.98 -8.96
N ASP A 69 -12.39 -0.34 -8.01
CA ASP A 69 -11.86 0.73 -7.15
C ASP A 69 -10.59 0.28 -6.39
N LYS A 70 -10.49 -1.00 -6.03
CA LYS A 70 -9.29 -1.54 -5.36
C LYS A 70 -8.04 -1.51 -6.25
N SER A 71 -8.21 -1.69 -7.56
CA SER A 71 -7.08 -1.59 -8.50
C SER A 71 -6.59 -0.16 -8.62
N GLU A 72 -7.51 0.81 -8.67
CA GLU A 72 -7.19 2.24 -8.73
C GLU A 72 -6.54 2.70 -7.43
N PHE A 73 -7.14 2.39 -6.29
CA PHE A 73 -6.58 2.66 -4.96
C PHE A 73 -5.15 2.15 -4.81
N VAL A 74 -4.86 0.89 -5.21
CA VAL A 74 -3.50 0.33 -5.10
C VAL A 74 -2.49 1.06 -6.01
N LYS A 75 -2.92 1.64 -7.15
CA LYS A 75 -2.04 2.48 -7.97
C LYS A 75 -1.74 3.81 -7.28
N GLU A 76 -2.71 4.35 -6.55
CA GLU A 76 -2.58 5.65 -5.88
C GLU A 76 -1.79 5.56 -4.57
N LEU A 77 -1.64 4.36 -3.98
CA LEU A 77 -0.88 4.17 -2.73
C LEU A 77 0.54 4.75 -2.75
N GLN A 78 1.21 4.76 -3.90
CA GLN A 78 2.54 5.38 -4.01
C GLN A 78 2.51 6.90 -3.74
N GLU A 79 1.43 7.58 -4.13
CA GLU A 79 1.21 9.00 -3.85
C GLU A 79 0.67 9.19 -2.43
N SER A 80 -0.32 8.39 -2.02
CA SER A 80 -0.91 8.45 -0.67
C SER A 80 0.11 8.22 0.43
N PHE A 81 1.10 7.34 0.20
CA PHE A 81 2.20 7.09 1.12
C PHE A 81 3.39 8.06 0.96
N GLY A 82 3.31 9.06 0.07
CA GLY A 82 4.37 10.04 -0.13
C GLY A 82 5.69 9.43 -0.63
N LEU A 83 5.60 8.41 -1.48
CA LEU A 83 6.77 7.72 -2.03
C LEU A 83 7.28 8.36 -3.34
N ILE A 84 6.43 9.16 -3.99
CA ILE A 84 6.76 9.94 -5.20
C ILE A 84 6.43 11.42 -5.02
#